data_AF-A0A378IX49-F1
#
_entry.id   AF-A0A378IX49-F1
#
_cell.length_a   1.000
_cell.length_b   1.000
_cell.length_c   1.000
_cell.angle_alpha   90.00
_cell.angle_beta   90.00
_cell.angle_gamma   90.00
#
_symmetry.space_group_name_H-M   'P 1'
#
loop_
_entity.id
_entity.type
_entity.pdbx_description
1 polymer ?
#
loop_
_entity_poly.entity_id
_entity_poly.type
_entity_poly.pdbx_seq_one_letter_code
_entity_poly.pdbx_strand_id
1 'polypeptide(L)'
;MNILAFIVFIGFNLTTVAFADDSPYMGPSNPVIPADNDKIRLSLTECIEDTNEMTSDNETHDLAKEVCELRTQHQAARQQVLKGLTELVAQYKGMTNHDHDQRLAQTISLIQSNVKTCLDALASQEYCHNIACVTLPELDAIFCDNQATAIINRILGR
;
A
#
# COMPACT_ATOMS: atom_id res chain seq x y z
N MET A 1 -41.90 -39.89 -8.68
CA MET A 1 -40.58 -39.31 -9.02
C MET A 1 -40.67 -37.82 -8.80
N ASN A 2 -40.04 -37.31 -7.74
CA ASN A 2 -40.05 -35.89 -7.37
C ASN A 2 -38.61 -35.39 -7.57
N ILE A 3 -38.37 -34.59 -8.61
CA ILE A 3 -37.06 -33.99 -8.85
C ILE A 3 -37.07 -32.64 -8.13
N LEU A 4 -36.44 -32.62 -6.95
CA LEU A 4 -36.07 -31.39 -6.26
C LEU A 4 -34.98 -30.71 -7.09
N ALA A 5 -35.33 -29.65 -7.80
CA ALA A 5 -34.37 -28.77 -8.45
C ALA A 5 -33.69 -27.92 -7.36
N PHE A 6 -32.45 -28.28 -7.01
CA PHE A 6 -31.57 -27.41 -6.24
C PHE A 6 -31.17 -26.23 -7.13
N ILE A 7 -31.77 -25.06 -6.87
CA ILE A 7 -31.28 -23.80 -7.42
C ILE A 7 -30.04 -23.41 -6.62
N VAL A 8 -28.87 -23.68 -7.19
CA VAL A 8 -27.59 -23.14 -6.71
C VAL A 8 -27.56 -21.66 -7.11
N PHE A 9 -27.79 -20.77 -6.15
CA PHE A 9 -27.46 -19.36 -6.31
C PHE A 9 -25.93 -19.24 -6.33
N ILE A 10 -25.35 -19.24 -7.52
CA ILE A 10 -23.98 -18.78 -7.72
C ILE A 10 -24.01 -17.28 -7.46
N GLY A 11 -23.60 -16.88 -6.26
CA GLY A 11 -23.33 -15.49 -5.91
C GLY A 11 -22.21 -14.98 -6.80
N PHE A 12 -22.57 -14.44 -7.96
CA PHE A 12 -21.71 -13.56 -8.72
C PHE A 12 -21.40 -12.37 -7.82
N ASN A 13 -20.22 -12.35 -7.20
CA ASN A 13 -19.62 -11.14 -6.68
C ASN A 13 -19.31 -10.24 -7.88
N LEU A 14 -20.34 -9.60 -8.41
CA LEU A 14 -20.20 -8.41 -9.23
C LEU A 14 -19.47 -7.42 -8.33
N THR A 15 -18.19 -7.19 -8.58
CA THR A 15 -17.46 -6.03 -8.10
C THR A 15 -18.12 -4.82 -8.76
N THR A 16 -19.26 -4.41 -8.22
CA THR A 16 -19.90 -3.16 -8.58
C THR A 16 -18.86 -2.09 -8.31
N VAL A 17 -18.36 -1.47 -9.38
CA VAL A 17 -17.67 -0.19 -9.27
C VAL A 17 -18.67 0.70 -8.56
N ALA A 18 -18.50 0.91 -7.26
CA ALA A 18 -19.41 1.73 -6.49
C ALA A 18 -19.35 3.11 -7.15
N PHE A 19 -20.45 3.54 -7.78
CA PHE A 19 -20.60 4.93 -8.15
C PHE A 19 -20.51 5.75 -6.87
N ALA A 20 -19.92 6.94 -6.96
CA ALA A 20 -19.68 7.82 -5.83
C ALA A 20 -20.89 7.83 -4.89
N ASP A 21 -20.67 7.52 -3.62
CA ASP A 21 -21.64 7.81 -2.58
C ASP A 21 -21.89 9.33 -2.64
N ASP A 22 -23.13 9.78 -2.76
CA ASP A 22 -23.46 11.22 -2.88
C ASP A 22 -23.05 12.03 -1.63
N SER A 23 -22.52 11.32 -0.62
CA SER A 23 -21.99 11.87 0.61
C SER A 23 -20.64 12.58 0.41
N PRO A 24 -20.44 13.77 0.99
CA PRO A 24 -19.17 14.48 0.97
C PRO A 24 -18.07 13.71 1.71
N TYR A 25 -16.80 14.05 1.47
CA TYR A 25 -15.68 13.36 2.11
C TYR A 25 -15.64 13.62 3.63
N MET A 26 -15.88 12.56 4.40
CA MET A 26 -15.83 12.55 5.87
C MET A 26 -14.55 11.93 6.46
N GLY A 27 -13.59 11.55 5.61
CA GLY A 27 -12.34 10.95 6.05
C GLY A 27 -11.34 11.95 6.64
N PRO A 28 -10.19 11.46 7.14
CA PRO A 28 -9.17 12.29 7.77
C PRO A 28 -8.48 13.23 6.76
N SER A 29 -8.03 14.39 7.23
CA SER A 29 -7.21 15.29 6.41
C SER A 29 -5.86 14.71 6.01
N ASN A 30 -5.34 13.76 6.80
CA ASN A 30 -4.09 13.07 6.56
C ASN A 30 -4.37 11.55 6.47
N PRO A 31 -4.76 11.03 5.30
CA PRO A 31 -4.96 9.60 5.13
C PRO A 31 -3.66 8.81 5.30
N VAL A 32 -3.75 7.59 5.82
CA VAL A 32 -2.63 6.67 6.05
C VAL A 32 -2.64 5.52 5.05
N ILE A 33 -1.57 4.74 4.94
CA ILE A 33 -1.57 3.47 4.20
C ILE A 33 -1.75 2.33 5.21
N PRO A 34 -2.88 1.58 5.20
CA PRO A 34 -3.14 0.53 6.21
C PRO A 34 -2.20 -0.68 6.15
N ALA A 35 -1.38 -0.82 5.11
CA ALA A 35 -0.32 -1.83 5.08
C ALA A 35 0.71 -1.63 6.23
N ASP A 36 0.70 -0.45 6.87
CA ASP A 36 1.52 -0.08 8.03
C ASP A 36 0.92 -0.50 9.38
N ASN A 37 0.66 -1.79 9.60
CA ASN A 37 0.40 -2.22 10.98
C ASN A 37 1.65 -2.12 11.86
N ASP A 38 2.85 -2.10 11.26
CA ASP A 38 4.12 -1.89 11.93
C ASP A 38 4.87 -0.68 11.36
N LYS A 39 5.47 0.11 12.26
CA LYS A 39 6.33 1.24 11.89
C LYS A 39 7.55 0.75 11.12
N ILE A 40 7.92 1.42 10.01
CA ILE A 40 9.20 1.17 9.33
C ILE A 40 10.35 1.41 10.33
N ARG A 41 11.09 0.35 10.66
CA ARG A 41 12.15 0.35 11.70
C ARG A 41 13.47 0.86 11.11
N LEU A 42 13.78 2.13 11.35
CA LEU A 42 14.88 2.85 10.68
C LEU A 42 16.21 2.81 11.43
N SER A 43 16.25 2.38 12.69
CA SER A 43 17.52 2.44 13.43
C SER A 43 18.43 1.28 13.05
N LEU A 44 19.75 1.54 13.00
CA LEU A 44 20.74 0.52 12.69
C LEU A 44 20.66 -0.69 13.64
N THR A 45 20.34 -0.47 14.91
CA THR A 45 20.12 -1.54 15.89
C THR A 45 18.98 -2.46 15.46
N GLU A 46 17.85 -1.91 15.02
CA GLU A 46 16.71 -2.70 14.55
C GLU A 46 17.03 -3.44 13.24
N CYS A 47 17.76 -2.80 12.32
CA CYS A 47 18.21 -3.48 11.10
C CYS A 47 19.16 -4.64 11.39
N ILE A 48 20.03 -4.50 12.40
CA ILE A 48 20.93 -5.58 12.84
C ILE A 48 20.15 -6.72 13.49
N GLU A 49 19.15 -6.43 14.32
CA GLU A 49 18.29 -7.44 14.93
C GLU A 49 17.59 -8.27 13.85
N ASP A 50 16.97 -7.61 12.87
CA ASP A 50 16.19 -8.28 11.83
C ASP A 50 17.05 -9.11 10.86
N THR A 51 18.32 -8.74 10.67
CA THR A 51 19.26 -9.52 9.84
C THR A 51 19.95 -10.65 10.61
N ASN A 52 20.17 -10.49 11.91
CA ASN A 52 20.69 -11.54 12.80
C ASN A 52 19.71 -12.70 12.98
N GLU A 53 18.40 -12.43 12.95
CA GLU A 53 17.38 -13.50 12.96
C GLU A 53 17.43 -14.38 11.70
N MET A 54 17.97 -13.87 10.60
CA MET A 54 17.96 -14.51 9.28
C MET A 54 19.31 -15.05 8.82
N THR A 55 20.43 -14.65 9.45
CA THR A 55 21.79 -15.07 9.07
C THR A 55 22.65 -15.38 10.31
N SER A 56 23.39 -16.50 10.29
CA SER A 56 24.23 -16.95 11.42
C SER A 56 25.70 -16.53 11.34
N ASP A 57 26.12 -15.81 10.29
CA ASP A 57 27.52 -15.53 9.97
C ASP A 57 27.86 -14.03 9.98
N ASN A 58 29.15 -13.70 10.21
CA ASN A 58 29.76 -12.36 10.31
C ASN A 58 29.47 -11.33 9.19
N GLU A 59 28.76 -11.72 8.12
CA GLU A 59 28.32 -10.81 7.04
C GLU A 59 27.08 -9.97 7.43
N THR A 60 26.53 -10.17 8.63
CA THR A 60 25.29 -9.54 9.09
C THR A 60 25.34 -8.02 9.15
N HIS A 61 26.53 -7.43 9.36
CA HIS A 61 26.66 -6.00 9.58
C HIS A 61 26.58 -5.17 8.29
N ASP A 62 27.10 -5.68 7.17
CA ASP A 62 26.97 -4.98 5.89
C ASP A 62 25.58 -5.17 5.29
N LEU A 63 24.97 -6.35 5.48
CA LEU A 63 23.57 -6.59 5.18
C LEU A 63 22.64 -5.68 6.00
N ALA A 64 22.89 -5.52 7.29
CA ALA A 64 22.08 -4.62 8.14
C ALA A 64 22.13 -3.17 7.66
N LYS A 65 23.28 -2.70 7.17
CA LYS A 65 23.39 -1.36 6.58
C LYS A 65 22.57 -1.25 5.31
N GLU A 66 22.64 -2.25 4.42
CA GLU A 66 21.85 -2.28 3.19
C GLU A 66 20.35 -2.27 3.47
N VAL A 67 19.88 -3.11 4.40
CA VAL A 67 18.47 -3.12 4.83
C VAL A 67 18.06 -1.76 5.41
N CYS A 68 18.91 -1.14 6.24
CA CYS A 68 18.63 0.19 6.78
C CYS A 68 18.56 1.29 5.70
N GLU A 69 19.39 1.20 4.68
CA GLU A 69 19.33 2.11 3.53
C GLU A 69 18.04 1.91 2.74
N LEU A 70 17.65 0.66 2.46
CA LEU A 70 16.38 0.34 1.80
C LEU A 70 15.19 0.82 2.61
N ARG A 71 15.17 0.63 3.94
CA ARG A 71 14.12 1.15 4.82
C ARG A 71 14.03 2.66 4.81
N THR A 72 15.17 3.36 4.70
CA THR A 72 15.19 4.81 4.54
C THR A 72 14.55 5.23 3.21
N GLN A 73 14.84 4.51 2.12
CA GLN A 73 14.24 4.74 0.81
C GLN A 73 12.73 4.43 0.81
N HIS A 74 12.31 3.32 1.42
CA HIS A 74 10.91 2.96 1.63
C HIS A 74 10.18 4.05 2.42
N GLN A 75 10.74 4.50 3.54
CA GLN A 75 10.16 5.59 4.34
C GLN A 75 9.99 6.87 3.52
N ALA A 76 10.97 7.22 2.68
CA ALA A 76 10.89 8.38 1.81
C ALA A 76 9.80 8.22 0.75
N ALA A 77 9.69 7.06 0.09
CA ALA A 77 8.64 6.74 -0.87
C ALA A 77 7.25 6.82 -0.22
N ARG A 78 7.07 6.21 0.95
CA ARG A 78 5.83 6.29 1.73
C ARG A 78 5.45 7.73 2.07
N GLN A 79 6.41 8.55 2.48
CA GLN A 79 6.15 9.96 2.78
C GLN A 79 5.66 10.74 1.55
N GLN A 80 6.13 10.40 0.34
CA GLN A 80 5.58 11.00 -0.89
C GLN A 80 4.13 10.59 -1.14
N VAL A 81 3.79 9.31 -0.90
CA VAL A 81 2.40 8.83 -0.99
C VAL A 81 1.51 9.58 0.00
N LEU A 82 1.90 9.64 1.29
CA LEU A 82 1.12 10.29 2.34
C LEU A 82 0.94 11.79 2.08
N LYS A 83 2.00 12.46 1.59
CA LYS A 83 1.93 13.86 1.16
C LYS A 83 0.93 14.01 0.01
N GLY A 84 1.02 13.17 -1.01
CA GLY A 84 0.10 13.19 -2.15
C GLY A 84 -1.36 12.95 -1.76
N LEU A 85 -1.63 12.00 -0.86
CA LEU A 85 -2.98 11.77 -0.31
C LEU A 85 -3.51 12.98 0.44
N THR A 86 -2.66 13.64 1.24
CA THR A 86 -3.01 14.88 1.94
C THR A 86 -3.33 16.00 0.95
N GLU A 87 -2.57 16.11 -0.13
CA GLU A 87 -2.82 17.09 -1.20
C GLU A 87 -4.12 16.80 -1.97
N LEU A 88 -4.46 15.52 -2.22
CA LEU A 88 -5.75 15.16 -2.79
C LEU A 88 -6.91 15.64 -1.90
N VAL A 89 -6.81 15.45 -0.58
CA VAL A 89 -7.83 15.96 0.35
C VAL A 89 -7.88 17.48 0.33
N ALA A 90 -6.72 18.15 0.39
CA ALA A 90 -6.67 19.61 0.37
C ALA A 90 -7.24 20.21 -0.92
N GLN A 91 -7.04 19.54 -2.07
CA GLN A 91 -7.50 20.00 -3.36
C GLN A 91 -8.98 19.71 -3.58
N TYR A 92 -9.46 18.49 -3.28
CA TYR A 92 -10.78 18.00 -3.70
C TYR A 92 -11.86 18.05 -2.62
N LYS A 93 -11.51 18.16 -1.34
CA LYS A 93 -12.52 18.23 -0.27
C LYS A 93 -13.37 19.50 -0.41
N GLY A 94 -14.69 19.32 -0.37
CA GLY A 94 -15.66 20.39 -0.57
C GLY A 94 -15.76 20.91 -2.02
N MET A 95 -15.04 20.33 -2.98
CA MET A 95 -15.22 20.64 -4.39
C MET A 95 -16.43 19.90 -4.95
N THR A 96 -17.52 20.64 -5.13
CA THR A 96 -18.80 20.10 -5.63
C THR A 96 -18.87 19.99 -7.15
N ASN A 97 -17.90 20.56 -7.88
CA ASN A 97 -17.83 20.42 -9.33
C ASN A 97 -17.36 19.01 -9.70
N HIS A 98 -18.01 18.39 -10.69
CA HIS A 98 -17.69 17.04 -11.20
C HIS A 98 -17.63 15.92 -10.14
N ASP A 99 -18.37 16.10 -9.04
CA ASP A 99 -18.46 15.17 -7.91
C ASP A 99 -17.09 14.85 -7.26
N HIS A 100 -16.13 15.78 -7.30
CA HIS A 100 -14.78 15.53 -6.80
C HIS A 100 -14.76 15.17 -5.31
N ASP A 101 -15.52 15.88 -4.48
CA ASP A 101 -15.62 15.60 -3.04
C ASP A 101 -16.24 14.22 -2.76
N GLN A 102 -17.31 13.87 -3.48
CA GLN A 102 -18.01 12.59 -3.37
C GLN A 102 -17.13 11.41 -3.80
N ARG A 103 -16.29 11.60 -4.81
CA ARG A 103 -15.34 10.58 -5.30
C ARG A 103 -14.08 10.46 -4.45
N LEU A 104 -13.80 11.44 -3.58
CA LEU A 104 -12.52 11.52 -2.87
C LEU A 104 -12.31 10.33 -1.93
N ALA A 105 -13.36 9.91 -1.21
CA ALA A 105 -13.29 8.75 -0.31
C ALA A 105 -12.90 7.47 -1.06
N GLN A 106 -13.60 7.21 -2.18
CA GLN A 106 -13.30 6.07 -3.04
C GLN A 106 -11.90 6.16 -3.64
N THR A 107 -11.49 7.34 -4.11
CA THR A 107 -10.16 7.57 -4.69
C THR A 107 -9.06 7.22 -3.70
N ILE A 108 -9.15 7.72 -2.47
CA ILE A 108 -8.17 7.45 -1.41
C ILE A 108 -8.16 5.95 -1.07
N SER A 109 -9.34 5.34 -0.92
CA SER A 109 -9.46 3.90 -0.62
C SER A 109 -8.86 3.02 -1.71
N LEU A 110 -9.06 3.35 -2.99
CA LEU A 110 -8.45 2.64 -4.11
C LEU A 110 -6.92 2.75 -4.09
N ILE A 111 -6.37 3.93 -3.83
CA ILE A 111 -4.91 4.12 -3.74
C ILE A 111 -4.34 3.28 -2.59
N GLN A 112 -4.95 3.35 -1.40
CA GLN A 112 -4.56 2.54 -0.24
C GLN A 112 -4.62 1.03 -0.53
N SER A 113 -5.70 0.57 -1.14
CA SER A 113 -5.92 -0.84 -1.51
C SER A 113 -4.93 -1.29 -2.59
N ASN A 114 -4.56 -0.42 -3.53
CA ASN A 114 -3.60 -0.74 -4.58
C ASN A 114 -2.20 -0.97 -4.03
N VAL A 115 -1.75 -0.18 -3.04
CA VAL A 115 -0.46 -0.44 -2.37
C VAL A 115 -0.47 -1.83 -1.73
N LYS A 116 -1.52 -2.16 -0.97
CA LYS A 116 -1.65 -3.48 -0.36
C LYS A 116 -1.69 -4.61 -1.40
N THR A 117 -2.50 -4.45 -2.44
CA THR A 117 -2.66 -5.47 -3.50
C THR A 117 -1.35 -5.69 -4.25
N CYS A 118 -0.59 -4.62 -4.50
CA CYS A 118 0.74 -4.69 -5.10
C CYS A 118 1.70 -5.52 -4.24
N LEU A 119 1.76 -5.24 -2.94
CA LEU A 119 2.59 -5.99 -1.98
C LEU A 119 2.16 -7.46 -1.91
N ASP A 120 0.87 -7.74 -1.73
CA ASP A 120 0.33 -9.10 -1.64
C ASP A 120 0.63 -9.91 -2.93
N ALA A 121 0.56 -9.25 -4.09
CA ALA A 121 0.84 -9.90 -5.38
C ALA A 121 2.32 -10.27 -5.52
N LEU A 122 3.24 -9.37 -5.14
CA LEU A 122 4.68 -9.64 -5.20
C LEU A 122 5.07 -10.73 -4.19
N ALA A 123 4.62 -10.61 -2.94
CA ALA A 123 4.82 -11.60 -1.88
C ALA A 123 4.28 -13.00 -2.25
N SER A 124 3.24 -13.08 -3.09
CA SER A 124 2.70 -14.37 -3.55
C SER A 124 3.66 -15.19 -4.43
N GLN A 125 4.69 -14.54 -5.00
CA GLN A 125 5.74 -15.16 -5.80
C GLN A 125 7.10 -15.14 -5.09
N GLU A 126 7.20 -14.50 -3.93
CA GLU A 126 8.42 -14.53 -3.13
C GLU A 126 8.61 -15.91 -2.51
N TYR A 127 9.61 -16.63 -3.02
CA TYR A 127 10.17 -17.80 -2.37
C TYR A 127 11.62 -17.49 -2.03
N CYS A 128 11.83 -16.90 -0.87
CA CYS A 128 13.16 -16.45 -0.50
C CYS A 128 13.98 -17.64 0.06
N HIS A 129 15.14 -17.87 -0.55
CA HIS A 129 16.25 -18.57 0.06
C HIS A 129 17.29 -17.50 0.34
N ASN A 130 17.91 -17.46 1.53
CA ASN A 130 19.03 -16.59 1.91
C ASN A 130 18.74 -15.08 2.09
N ILE A 131 19.79 -14.26 1.93
CA ILE A 131 19.86 -12.80 2.13
C ILE A 131 18.74 -11.99 1.46
N ALA A 132 18.17 -12.51 0.37
CA ALA A 132 17.06 -11.87 -0.33
C ALA A 132 15.79 -11.73 0.54
N CYS A 133 15.63 -12.56 1.59
CA CYS A 133 14.45 -12.52 2.47
C CYS A 133 14.27 -11.19 3.22
N VAL A 134 15.35 -10.44 3.47
CA VAL A 134 15.29 -9.20 4.26
C VAL A 134 15.31 -7.93 3.41
N THR A 135 15.78 -8.01 2.16
CA THR A 135 15.87 -6.86 1.24
C THR A 135 14.71 -6.78 0.27
N LEU A 136 14.19 -7.91 -0.23
CA LEU A 136 13.09 -7.93 -1.19
C LEU A 136 11.80 -7.25 -0.66
N PRO A 137 11.38 -7.46 0.60
CA PRO A 137 10.19 -6.78 1.11
C PRO A 137 10.29 -5.24 1.06
N GLU A 138 11.49 -4.70 1.30
CA GLU A 138 11.71 -3.25 1.24
C GLU A 138 11.74 -2.74 -0.21
N LEU A 139 12.32 -3.49 -1.14
CA LEU A 139 12.32 -3.17 -2.57
C LEU A 139 10.90 -3.15 -3.15
N ASP A 140 10.10 -4.16 -2.79
CA ASP A 140 8.71 -4.28 -3.20
C ASP A 140 7.86 -3.13 -2.63
N ALA A 141 8.07 -2.78 -1.36
CA ALA A 141 7.39 -1.64 -0.75
C ALA A 141 7.74 -0.31 -1.45
N ILE A 142 9.02 -0.06 -1.73
CA ILE A 142 9.46 1.11 -2.51
C ILE A 142 8.77 1.15 -3.88
N PHE A 143 8.72 0.02 -4.59
CA PHE A 143 8.08 -0.06 -5.90
C PHE A 143 6.58 0.25 -5.82
N CYS A 144 5.86 -0.37 -4.90
CA CYS A 144 4.42 -0.17 -4.73
C CYS A 144 4.07 1.27 -4.32
N ASP A 145 4.86 1.88 -3.43
CA ASP A 145 4.68 3.29 -3.04
C ASP A 145 4.97 4.27 -4.19
N ASN A 146 5.99 3.98 -5.01
CA ASN A 146 6.28 4.79 -6.19
C ASN A 146 5.16 4.71 -7.24
N GLN A 147 4.56 3.54 -7.44
CA GLN A 147 3.38 3.40 -8.31
C GLN A 147 2.18 4.20 -7.77
N ALA A 148 1.91 4.13 -6.47
CA ALA A 148 0.86 4.93 -5.84
C ALA A 148 1.11 6.44 -6.02
N THR A 149 2.35 6.88 -5.82
CA THR A 149 2.75 8.28 -6.06
C THR A 149 2.51 8.72 -7.50
N ALA A 150 2.83 7.87 -8.49
CA ALA A 150 2.57 8.17 -9.89
C ALA A 150 1.07 8.33 -10.20
N ILE A 151 0.22 7.46 -9.63
CA ILE A 151 -1.25 7.57 -9.76
C ILE A 151 -1.74 8.87 -9.13
N ILE A 152 -1.28 9.20 -7.92
CA ILE A 152 -1.65 10.44 -7.23
C ILE A 152 -1.26 11.66 -8.06
N ASN A 153 -0.02 11.73 -8.55
CA ASN A 153 0.45 12.84 -9.37
C ASN A 153 -0.38 12.99 -10.64
N ARG A 154 -0.75 11.87 -11.28
CA ARG A 154 -1.63 11.89 -12.44
C ARG A 154 -3.00 12.50 -12.14
N ILE A 155 -3.59 12.19 -10.99
CA ILE A 155 -4.87 12.76 -10.53
C ILE A 155 -4.70 14.27 -10.26
N LEU A 156 -3.62 14.65 -9.58
CA LEU A 156 -3.27 16.04 -9.27
C LEU A 156 -2.83 16.87 -10.50
N GLY A 157 -2.63 16.23 -11.66
CA GLY A 157 -2.21 16.89 -12.91
C GLY A 157 -0.74 17.27 -12.98
N ARG A 158 0.15 16.46 -12.38
CA ARG A 158 1.62 16.64 -12.37
C ARG A 158 2.34 15.55 -13.13
#